data_AF-A0A7X7N2J2-F1
#
_entry.id   AF-A0A7X7N2J2-F1
#
_cell.length_a   1.000
_cell.length_b   1.000
_cell.length_c   1.000
_cell.angle_alpha   90.00
_cell.angle_beta   90.00
_cell.angle_gamma   90.00
#
_symmetry.space_group_name_H-M   'P 1'
#
loop_
_entity.id
_entity.type
_entity.pdbx_description
1 polymer ?
#
loop_
_entity_poly.entity_id
_entity_poly.type
_entity_poly.pdbx_seq_one_letter_code
_entity_poly.pdbx_strand_id
1 'polypeptide(L)'
;TGPLRDRFGIAFRLDYYGFEELCAIVRRSASILGVDIDTLGAREIARRSRGTPRLANRLLKRVRDFAEVRASGEITEDVAAQALAFFEVDSMGLDVMDNKILDLLTVTFRGRPVGLGTLSSALGEDAATLEDVYEPYLLQQGLIMRTPKGRVATERAFDHRKVPYSVSEHVNQIQIPAIFDQQVNDAPE
;
A
#
# COMPACT_ATOMS: atom_id res chain seq x y z
N THR A 1 24.20 16.20 2.74
CA THR A 1 23.82 16.92 1.50
C THR A 1 25.03 16.87 0.59
N GLY A 2 24.94 16.21 -0.56
CA GLY A 2 26.11 15.89 -1.39
C GLY A 2 26.43 16.95 -2.44
N PRO A 3 27.68 17.06 -2.93
CA PRO A 3 28.15 18.12 -3.84
C PRO A 3 27.34 18.30 -5.14
N LEU A 4 26.62 17.26 -5.57
CA LEU A 4 25.77 17.29 -6.75
C LEU A 4 24.43 17.98 -6.47
N ARG A 5 23.88 17.83 -5.25
CA ARG A 5 22.58 18.38 -4.87
C ARG A 5 22.62 19.91 -4.82
N ASP A 6 23.74 20.47 -4.38
CA ASP A 6 23.95 21.92 -4.25
C ASP A 6 24.06 22.63 -5.62
N ARG A 7 24.17 21.87 -6.74
CA ARG A 7 24.19 22.40 -8.10
C ARG A 7 22.80 22.59 -8.72
N PHE A 8 21.74 22.10 -8.06
CA PHE A 8 20.37 22.29 -8.53
C PHE A 8 19.77 23.55 -7.89
N GLY A 9 19.53 24.58 -8.69
CA GLY A 9 18.93 25.86 -8.24
C GLY A 9 17.44 25.77 -7.89
N ILE A 10 16.78 24.66 -8.25
CA ILE A 10 15.39 24.38 -7.90
C ILE A 10 15.29 22.90 -7.52
N ALA A 11 14.63 22.61 -6.41
CA ALA A 11 14.38 21.25 -5.95
C ALA A 11 12.89 21.10 -5.59
N PHE A 12 12.20 20.20 -6.28
CA PHE A 12 10.83 19.82 -5.96
C PHE A 12 10.81 18.50 -5.19
N ARG A 13 9.93 18.42 -4.20
CA ARG A 13 9.52 17.16 -3.60
C ARG A 13 8.07 16.90 -4.02
N LEU A 14 7.83 15.69 -4.49
CA LEU A 14 6.49 15.25 -4.85
C LEU A 14 5.94 14.46 -3.68
N ASP A 15 4.77 14.87 -3.20
CA ASP A 15 4.02 14.15 -2.19
C ASP A 15 3.05 13.16 -2.84
N TYR A 16 2.44 12.30 -2.02
CA TYR A 16 1.38 11.43 -2.48
C TYR A 16 0.16 12.22 -2.91
N TYR A 17 -0.55 11.70 -3.90
CA TYR A 17 -1.81 12.27 -4.37
C TYR A 17 -2.92 12.02 -3.36
N GLY A 18 -3.77 13.03 -3.21
CA GLY A 18 -5.01 12.91 -2.45
C GLY A 18 -5.98 11.94 -3.12
N PHE A 19 -6.94 11.45 -2.33
CA PHE A 19 -7.93 10.49 -2.80
C PHE A 19 -8.78 11.04 -3.97
N GLU A 20 -9.25 12.28 -3.88
CA GLU A 20 -10.05 12.91 -4.94
C GLU A 20 -9.23 13.19 -6.20
N GLU A 21 -7.94 13.51 -6.07
CA GLU A 21 -7.02 13.66 -7.21
C GLU A 21 -6.83 12.33 -7.93
N LEU A 22 -6.66 11.23 -7.18
CA LEU A 22 -6.60 9.89 -7.76
C LEU A 22 -7.89 9.49 -8.45
N CYS A 23 -9.06 9.80 -7.88
CA CYS A 23 -10.34 9.57 -8.52
C CYS A 23 -10.42 10.30 -9.87
N ALA A 24 -10.01 11.57 -9.92
CA ALA A 24 -9.98 12.36 -11.15
C ALA A 24 -9.01 11.75 -12.18
N ILE A 25 -7.83 11.30 -11.75
CA ILE A 25 -6.85 10.62 -12.61
C ILE A 25 -7.44 9.34 -13.19
N VAL A 26 -8.07 8.50 -12.37
CA VAL A 26 -8.68 7.23 -12.81
C VAL A 26 -9.77 7.49 -13.85
N ARG A 27 -10.70 8.43 -13.60
CA ARG A 27 -11.77 8.77 -14.54
C ARG A 27 -11.23 9.30 -15.86
N ARG A 28 -10.24 10.20 -15.80
CA ARG A 28 -9.57 10.71 -17.00
C ARG A 28 -8.91 9.59 -17.79
N SER A 29 -8.20 8.68 -17.12
CA SER A 29 -7.54 7.55 -17.77
C SER A 29 -8.52 6.56 -18.36
N ALA A 30 -9.67 6.32 -17.72
CA ALA A 30 -10.72 5.45 -18.25
C ALA A 30 -11.31 6.01 -19.55
N SER A 31 -11.58 7.32 -19.59
CA SER A 31 -12.01 8.01 -20.80
C SER A 31 -10.99 7.89 -21.94
N ILE A 32 -9.68 8.02 -21.65
CA ILE A 32 -8.61 7.83 -22.66
C ILE A 32 -8.56 6.38 -23.16
N LEU A 33 -8.85 5.41 -22.30
CA LEU A 33 -8.87 3.99 -22.65
C LEU A 33 -10.18 3.55 -23.31
N GLY A 34 -11.19 4.42 -23.37
CA GLY A 34 -12.50 4.12 -23.93
C GLY A 34 -13.34 3.17 -23.08
N VAL A 35 -13.22 3.24 -21.76
CA VAL A 35 -13.93 2.37 -20.81
C VAL A 35 -14.90 3.19 -19.98
N ASP A 36 -16.13 2.71 -19.87
CA ASP A 36 -17.14 3.31 -19.01
C ASP A 36 -16.86 2.96 -17.55
N ILE A 37 -16.80 3.99 -16.70
CA ILE A 37 -16.56 3.86 -15.27
C ILE A 37 -17.47 4.83 -14.51
N ASP A 38 -18.16 4.32 -13.51
CA ASP A 38 -18.97 5.15 -12.63
C ASP A 38 -18.12 5.84 -11.55
N THR A 39 -18.74 6.71 -10.75
CA THR A 39 -18.02 7.43 -9.69
C THR A 39 -17.51 6.47 -8.60
N LEU A 40 -18.24 5.40 -8.31
CA LEU A 40 -17.92 4.50 -7.19
C LEU A 40 -16.80 3.52 -7.55
N GLY A 41 -16.78 2.98 -8.77
CA GLY A 41 -15.69 2.17 -9.32
C GLY A 41 -14.38 2.95 -9.41
N ALA A 42 -14.43 4.23 -9.79
CA ALA A 42 -13.25 5.09 -9.76
C ALA A 42 -12.70 5.30 -8.34
N ARG A 43 -13.60 5.52 -7.37
CA ARG A 43 -13.27 5.63 -5.94
C ARG A 43 -12.64 4.34 -5.40
N GLU A 44 -13.18 3.19 -5.80
CA GLU A 44 -12.67 1.90 -5.33
C GLU A 44 -11.26 1.60 -5.84
N ILE A 45 -10.98 1.93 -7.11
CA ILE A 45 -9.61 1.85 -7.64
C ILE A 45 -8.69 2.85 -6.92
N ALA A 46 -9.13 4.10 -6.74
CA ALA A 46 -8.33 5.14 -6.10
C ALA A 46 -7.95 4.79 -4.66
N ARG A 47 -8.89 4.24 -3.87
CA ARG A 47 -8.67 3.81 -2.48
C ARG A 47 -7.53 2.81 -2.37
N ARG A 48 -7.39 1.90 -3.35
CA ARG A 48 -6.37 0.86 -3.39
C ARG A 48 -5.08 1.26 -4.13
N SER A 49 -4.94 2.53 -4.51
CA SER A 49 -3.84 3.03 -5.35
C SER A 49 -2.66 3.66 -4.59
N ARG A 50 -2.64 3.58 -3.25
CA ARG A 50 -1.51 3.97 -2.40
C ARG A 50 -1.02 5.42 -2.62
N GLY A 51 -1.91 6.34 -2.95
CA GLY A 51 -1.51 7.73 -3.25
C GLY A 51 -0.69 7.91 -4.54
N THR A 52 -0.61 6.89 -5.41
CA THR A 52 0.27 6.90 -6.59
C THR A 52 -0.49 6.78 -7.91
N PRO A 53 -0.39 7.78 -8.82
CA PRO A 53 -1.06 7.75 -10.13
C PRO A 53 -0.64 6.58 -11.01
N ARG A 54 0.64 6.19 -10.92
CA ARG A 54 1.17 5.04 -11.67
C ARG A 54 0.47 3.75 -11.27
N LEU A 55 0.24 3.53 -9.98
CA LEU A 55 -0.48 2.36 -9.50
C LEU A 55 -1.95 2.44 -9.89
N ALA A 56 -2.60 3.58 -9.72
CA ALA A 56 -4.00 3.78 -10.13
C ALA A 56 -4.24 3.40 -11.60
N ASN A 57 -3.38 3.88 -12.50
CA ASN A 57 -3.47 3.55 -13.92
C ASN A 57 -3.16 2.06 -14.20
N ARG A 58 -2.27 1.44 -13.42
CA ARG A 58 -2.00 0.00 -13.54
C ARG A 58 -3.20 -0.83 -13.10
N LEU A 59 -3.83 -0.46 -11.98
CA LEU A 59 -5.02 -1.13 -11.47
C LEU A 59 -6.20 -0.97 -12.43
N LEU A 60 -6.44 0.24 -12.92
CA LEU A 60 -7.50 0.50 -13.90
C LEU A 60 -7.39 -0.39 -15.14
N LYS A 61 -6.19 -0.56 -15.71
CA LYS A 61 -6.00 -1.46 -16.86
C LYS A 61 -6.38 -2.90 -16.54
N ARG A 62 -5.97 -3.40 -15.36
CA ARG A 62 -6.34 -4.76 -14.90
C ARG A 62 -7.85 -4.89 -14.68
N VAL A 63 -8.47 -3.90 -14.05
CA VAL A 63 -9.92 -3.88 -13.78
C VAL A 63 -10.70 -3.83 -15.08
N ARG A 64 -10.27 -3.05 -16.07
CA ARG A 64 -10.85 -3.06 -17.42
C ARG A 64 -10.76 -4.45 -18.03
N ASP A 65 -9.58 -5.05 -18.07
CA ASP A 65 -9.39 -6.36 -18.68
C ASP A 65 -10.29 -7.42 -18.01
N PHE A 66 -10.51 -7.29 -16.70
CA PHE A 66 -11.50 -8.11 -15.99
C PHE A 66 -12.94 -7.79 -16.40
N ALA A 67 -13.32 -6.52 -16.47
CA ALA A 67 -14.67 -6.08 -16.81
C ALA A 67 -15.08 -6.48 -18.23
N GLU A 68 -14.16 -6.43 -19.19
CA GLU A 68 -14.39 -6.85 -20.58
C GLU A 68 -14.64 -8.36 -20.71
N VAL A 69 -14.00 -9.18 -19.87
CA VAL A 69 -14.08 -10.65 -19.96
C VAL A 69 -15.15 -11.25 -19.06
N ARG A 70 -15.37 -10.66 -17.88
CA ARG A 70 -16.20 -11.24 -16.81
C ARG A 70 -17.39 -10.39 -16.38
N ALA A 71 -17.56 -9.20 -16.95
CA ALA A 71 -18.68 -8.31 -16.69
C ALA A 71 -19.28 -7.77 -18.00
N SER A 72 -20.03 -6.67 -17.92
CA SER A 72 -20.68 -6.00 -19.06
C SER A 72 -19.79 -4.97 -19.76
N GLY A 73 -18.49 -4.92 -19.46
CA GLY A 73 -17.56 -3.90 -19.97
C GLY A 73 -17.59 -2.55 -19.23
N GLU A 74 -18.53 -2.36 -18.29
CA GLU A 74 -18.61 -1.18 -17.42
C GLU A 74 -17.94 -1.46 -16.07
N ILE A 75 -17.19 -0.48 -15.55
CA ILE A 75 -16.54 -0.55 -14.24
C ILE A 75 -17.43 0.16 -13.21
N THR A 76 -18.18 -0.64 -12.46
CA THR A 76 -18.89 -0.23 -11.23
C THR A 76 -18.06 -0.52 -9.98
N GLU A 77 -18.53 -0.10 -8.81
CA GLU A 77 -17.91 -0.45 -7.51
C GLU A 77 -17.71 -1.96 -7.34
N ASP A 78 -18.77 -2.75 -7.56
CA ASP A 78 -18.73 -4.20 -7.39
C ASP A 78 -17.77 -4.86 -8.38
N VAL A 79 -17.74 -4.40 -9.63
CA VAL A 79 -16.83 -4.92 -10.65
C VAL A 79 -15.39 -4.59 -10.30
N ALA A 80 -15.11 -3.36 -9.85
CA ALA A 80 -13.79 -2.95 -9.40
C ALA A 80 -13.34 -3.77 -8.17
N ALA A 81 -14.20 -3.94 -7.17
CA ALA A 81 -13.90 -4.71 -5.98
C ALA A 81 -13.61 -6.19 -6.29
N GLN A 82 -14.42 -6.82 -7.14
CA GLN A 82 -14.23 -8.20 -7.59
C GLN A 82 -12.94 -8.36 -8.39
N ALA A 83 -12.66 -7.44 -9.31
CA ALA A 83 -11.43 -7.45 -10.11
C ALA A 83 -10.19 -7.30 -9.21
N LEU A 84 -10.20 -6.34 -8.29
CA LEU A 84 -9.08 -6.10 -7.37
C LEU A 84 -8.86 -7.29 -6.43
N ALA A 85 -9.93 -7.90 -5.93
CA ALA A 85 -9.85 -9.14 -5.17
C ALA A 85 -9.29 -10.31 -6.00
N PHE A 86 -9.72 -10.47 -7.25
CA PHE A 86 -9.21 -11.48 -8.18
C PHE A 86 -7.70 -11.31 -8.45
N PHE A 87 -7.23 -10.07 -8.44
CA PHE A 87 -5.82 -9.73 -8.60
C PHE A 87 -5.04 -9.64 -7.28
N GLU A 88 -5.64 -10.12 -6.20
CA GLU A 88 -5.06 -10.20 -4.86
C GLU A 88 -4.57 -8.85 -4.33
N VAL A 89 -5.32 -7.79 -4.64
CA VAL A 89 -5.16 -6.46 -4.06
C VAL A 89 -6.19 -6.29 -2.97
N ASP A 90 -5.75 -6.14 -1.73
CA ASP A 90 -6.65 -6.04 -0.58
C ASP A 90 -7.31 -4.67 -0.43
N SER A 91 -8.12 -4.49 0.63
CA SER A 91 -8.82 -3.24 0.91
C SER A 91 -7.91 -2.05 1.25
N MET A 92 -6.67 -2.29 1.70
CA MET A 92 -5.65 -1.25 1.92
C MET A 92 -4.77 -1.00 0.68
N GLY A 93 -5.05 -1.71 -0.42
CA GLY A 93 -4.27 -1.66 -1.64
C GLY A 93 -2.97 -2.47 -1.60
N LEU A 94 -2.76 -3.30 -0.57
CA LEU A 94 -1.61 -4.20 -0.47
C LEU A 94 -1.73 -5.33 -1.48
N ASP A 95 -0.61 -5.69 -2.09
CA ASP A 95 -0.55 -6.81 -3.01
C ASP A 95 -0.11 -8.09 -2.30
N VAL A 96 0.07 -9.16 -3.08
CA VAL A 96 0.50 -10.46 -2.58
C VAL A 96 1.82 -10.37 -1.81
N MET A 97 2.77 -9.56 -2.27
CA MET A 97 4.09 -9.49 -1.68
C MET A 97 4.07 -8.71 -0.38
N ASP A 98 3.34 -7.59 -0.33
CA ASP A 98 3.07 -6.86 0.92
C ASP A 98 2.45 -7.78 1.98
N ASN A 99 1.42 -8.54 1.58
CA ASN A 99 0.75 -9.47 2.47
C ASN A 99 1.68 -10.59 2.96
N LYS A 100 2.56 -11.12 2.11
CA LYS A 100 3.58 -12.10 2.50
C LYS A 100 4.58 -11.52 3.51
N ILE A 101 5.01 -10.26 3.34
CA ILE A 101 5.87 -9.58 4.31
C ILE A 101 5.17 -9.50 5.67
N LEU A 102 3.90 -9.08 5.68
CA LEU A 102 3.11 -9.00 6.92
C LEU A 102 2.89 -10.37 7.55
N ASP A 103 2.61 -11.41 6.75
CA ASP A 103 2.45 -12.78 7.24
C ASP A 103 3.74 -13.31 7.88
N LEU A 104 4.91 -13.06 7.28
CA LEU A 104 6.17 -13.42 7.92
C LEU A 104 6.32 -12.73 9.27
N LEU A 105 6.10 -11.41 9.33
CA LEU A 105 6.29 -10.66 10.56
C LEU A 105 5.28 -11.02 11.66
N THR A 106 4.00 -11.26 11.29
CA THR A 106 2.91 -11.51 12.24
C THR A 106 2.73 -12.99 12.58
N VAL A 107 2.74 -13.88 11.60
CA VAL A 107 2.48 -15.32 11.79
C VAL A 107 3.77 -16.07 12.10
N THR A 108 4.81 -15.91 11.28
CA THR A 108 6.04 -16.70 11.39
C THR A 108 6.94 -16.22 12.52
N PHE A 109 7.21 -14.91 12.57
CA PHE A 109 8.11 -14.31 13.54
C PHE A 109 7.38 -13.79 14.79
N ARG A 110 6.04 -13.71 14.77
CA ARG A 110 5.19 -13.32 15.92
C ARG A 110 5.59 -11.99 16.52
N GLY A 111 5.86 -11.00 15.67
CA GLY A 111 6.21 -9.64 16.08
C GLY A 111 7.65 -9.48 16.59
N ARG A 112 8.49 -10.52 16.55
CA ARG A 112 9.91 -10.39 16.88
C ARG A 112 10.64 -9.59 15.80
N PRO A 113 11.66 -8.78 16.15
CA PRO A 113 12.45 -8.05 15.16
C PRO A 113 13.15 -8.99 14.18
N VAL A 114 13.02 -8.71 12.88
CA VAL A 114 13.62 -9.51 11.80
C VAL A 114 14.54 -8.65 10.94
N GLY A 115 15.78 -9.12 10.72
CA GLY A 115 16.71 -8.44 9.84
C GLY A 115 16.24 -8.44 8.38
N LEU A 116 16.59 -7.40 7.62
CA LEU A 116 16.23 -7.30 6.20
C LEU A 116 16.73 -8.49 5.39
N GLY A 117 17.96 -8.96 5.64
CA GLY A 117 18.51 -10.13 4.96
C GLY A 117 17.72 -11.41 5.23
N THR A 118 17.16 -11.56 6.43
CA THR A 118 16.30 -12.71 6.76
C THR A 118 14.96 -12.63 6.04
N LEU A 119 14.35 -11.43 5.96
CA LEU A 119 13.11 -11.23 5.18
C LEU A 119 13.34 -11.49 3.70
N SER A 120 14.40 -10.91 3.13
CA SER A 120 14.84 -11.10 1.75
C SER A 120 15.02 -12.58 1.43
N SER A 121 15.79 -13.31 2.25
CA SER A 121 16.00 -14.75 2.05
C SER A 121 14.74 -15.58 2.19
N ALA A 122 13.82 -15.24 3.11
CA ALA A 122 12.59 -15.99 3.32
C ALA A 122 11.56 -15.76 2.20
N LEU A 123 11.57 -14.58 1.59
CA LEU A 123 10.66 -14.20 0.52
C LEU A 123 11.22 -14.50 -0.88
N GLY A 124 12.52 -14.79 -0.98
CA GLY A 124 13.21 -14.98 -2.26
C GLY A 124 13.33 -13.69 -3.06
N GLU A 125 13.37 -12.54 -2.39
CA GLU A 125 13.42 -11.23 -3.01
C GLU A 125 14.63 -10.43 -2.58
N ASP A 126 15.08 -9.50 -3.43
CA ASP A 126 16.23 -8.66 -3.14
C ASP A 126 15.97 -7.69 -1.98
N ALA A 127 16.98 -7.53 -1.11
CA ALA A 127 16.88 -6.69 0.08
C ALA A 127 16.63 -5.21 -0.25
N ALA A 128 17.28 -4.66 -1.28
CA ALA A 128 17.04 -3.29 -1.69
C ALA A 128 15.64 -3.12 -2.27
N THR A 129 15.14 -4.12 -3.00
CA THR A 129 13.75 -4.10 -3.49
C THR A 129 12.74 -4.07 -2.34
N LEU A 130 12.93 -4.87 -1.30
CA LEU A 130 12.10 -4.80 -0.08
C LEU A 130 12.11 -3.39 0.53
N GLU A 131 13.30 -2.82 0.70
CA GLU A 131 13.50 -1.52 1.34
C GLU A 131 12.97 -0.33 0.52
N ASP A 132 13.18 -0.34 -0.79
CA ASP A 132 12.90 0.79 -1.67
C ASP A 132 11.50 0.73 -2.30
N VAL A 133 10.92 -0.47 -2.45
CA VAL A 133 9.64 -0.65 -3.18
C VAL A 133 8.48 -0.95 -2.23
N TYR A 134 8.65 -1.89 -1.30
CA TYR A 134 7.54 -2.40 -0.48
C TYR A 134 7.43 -1.71 0.88
N GLU A 135 8.54 -1.57 1.59
CA GLU A 135 8.57 -0.96 2.93
C GLU A 135 8.00 0.47 3.00
N PRO A 136 8.19 1.39 2.02
CA PRO A 136 7.75 2.77 2.16
C PRO A 136 6.25 2.88 2.45
N TYR A 137 5.42 2.10 1.75
CA TYR A 137 3.97 2.13 1.96
C TYR A 137 3.57 1.42 3.26
N LEU A 138 4.19 0.29 3.58
CA LEU A 138 3.92 -0.44 4.83
C LEU A 138 4.29 0.40 6.08
N LEU A 139 5.37 1.16 6.00
CA LEU A 139 5.78 2.12 7.05
C LEU A 139 4.80 3.28 7.14
N GLN A 140 4.42 3.87 5.99
CA GLN A 140 3.48 4.99 5.94
C GLN A 140 2.10 4.61 6.50
N GLN A 141 1.61 3.40 6.21
CA GLN A 141 0.36 2.88 6.76
C GLN A 141 0.49 2.40 8.22
N GLY A 142 1.68 2.52 8.82
CA GLY A 142 1.94 2.12 10.20
C GLY A 142 1.80 0.62 10.45
N LEU A 143 2.00 -0.24 9.44
CA LEU A 143 1.89 -1.69 9.53
C LEU A 143 3.21 -2.33 9.99
N ILE A 144 4.33 -1.71 9.66
CA ILE A 144 5.65 -2.12 10.11
C ILE A 144 6.41 -0.95 10.71
N MET A 145 7.45 -1.26 11.49
CA MET A 145 8.37 -0.28 12.05
C MET A 145 9.82 -0.77 11.88
N ARG A 146 10.73 0.17 11.58
CA ARG A 146 12.17 -0.09 11.58
C ARG A 146 12.73 0.09 12.99
N THR A 147 13.47 -0.90 13.47
CA THR A 147 14.22 -0.85 14.73
C THR A 147 15.69 -1.19 14.47
N PRO A 148 16.63 -0.84 15.37
CA PRO A 148 18.02 -1.26 15.24
C PRO A 148 18.21 -2.78 15.17
N LYS A 149 17.27 -3.55 15.73
CA LYS A 149 17.29 -5.02 15.74
C LYS A 149 16.62 -5.64 14.50
N GLY A 150 15.94 -4.84 13.67
CA GLY A 150 15.20 -5.33 12.50
C GLY A 150 13.83 -4.69 12.33
N ARG A 151 13.04 -5.23 11.41
CA ARG A 151 11.66 -4.84 11.12
C ARG A 151 10.72 -5.56 12.07
N VAL A 152 9.70 -4.85 12.53
CA VAL A 152 8.68 -5.35 13.47
C VAL A 152 7.30 -5.02 12.91
N ALA A 153 6.36 -5.97 12.97
CA ALA A 153 4.95 -5.69 12.70
C ALA A 153 4.30 -4.96 13.88
N THR A 154 3.52 -3.93 13.59
CA THR A 154 2.74 -3.18 14.58
C THR A 154 1.43 -3.91 14.90
N GLU A 155 0.73 -3.50 15.96
CA GLU A 155 -0.61 -4.01 16.29
C GLU A 155 -1.59 -3.92 15.10
N ARG A 156 -1.56 -2.81 14.36
CA ARG A 156 -2.38 -2.61 13.14
C ARG A 156 -2.14 -3.68 12.08
N ALA A 157 -0.90 -4.17 11.94
CA ALA A 157 -0.63 -5.29 11.04
C ALA A 157 -1.23 -6.60 11.55
N PHE A 158 -1.19 -6.87 12.85
CA PHE A 158 -1.85 -8.04 13.43
C PHE A 158 -3.36 -8.00 13.25
N ASP A 159 -3.99 -6.84 13.48
CA ASP A 159 -5.42 -6.62 13.25
C ASP A 159 -5.79 -6.86 11.79
N HIS A 160 -5.03 -6.28 10.88
CA HIS A 160 -5.24 -6.44 9.45
C HIS A 160 -5.13 -7.92 9.01
N ARG A 161 -4.13 -8.64 9.52
CA ARG A 161 -3.94 -10.08 9.25
C ARG A 161 -4.89 -10.96 10.04
N LYS A 162 -5.67 -10.41 10.97
CA LYS A 162 -6.60 -11.11 11.87
C LYS A 162 -5.88 -12.17 12.73
N VAL A 163 -4.68 -11.84 13.19
CA VAL A 163 -3.84 -12.70 14.04
C VAL A 163 -3.75 -12.08 15.43
N PRO A 164 -3.85 -12.85 16.54
CA PRO A 164 -3.72 -12.30 17.88
C PRO A 164 -2.36 -11.62 18.08
N TYR A 165 -2.38 -10.38 18.59
CA TYR A 165 -1.16 -9.68 18.95
C TYR A 165 -0.54 -10.30 20.21
N SER A 166 0.61 -10.96 20.06
CA SER A 166 1.40 -11.40 21.20
C SER A 166 2.44 -10.34 21.52
N VAL A 167 2.19 -9.53 22.55
CA VAL A 167 3.16 -8.55 23.05
C VAL A 167 4.45 -9.29 23.42
N SER A 168 5.54 -9.02 22.71
CA SER A 168 6.87 -9.29 23.24
C SER A 168 7.27 -8.06 24.06
N GLU A 169 7.73 -8.26 25.30
CA GLU A 169 8.02 -7.23 26.33
C GLU A 169 8.97 -6.08 25.89
N HIS A 170 9.47 -6.11 24.65
CA HIS A 170 10.48 -5.22 24.11
C HIS A 170 9.92 -3.97 23.39
N VAL A 171 8.61 -3.88 23.14
CA VAL A 171 8.00 -2.75 22.40
C VAL A 171 7.54 -1.61 23.34
N ASN A 172 7.46 -1.84 24.65
CA ASN A 172 7.03 -0.84 25.65
C ASN A 172 7.97 0.38 25.82
N GLN A 173 9.06 0.46 25.06
CA GLN A 173 10.00 1.60 25.11
C GLN A 173 10.04 2.43 23.82
N ILE A 174 9.27 2.09 22.79
CA ILE A 174 9.26 2.85 21.54
C ILE A 174 7.98 3.68 21.47
N GLN A 175 8.11 4.92 21.90
CA GLN A 175 7.08 5.94 21.83
C GLN A 175 6.77 6.20 20.34
N ILE A 176 5.58 5.76 19.88
CA ILE A 176 5.06 6.11 18.56
C ILE A 176 4.91 7.64 18.55
N PRO A 177 5.58 8.39 17.64
CA PRO A 177 5.34 9.81 17.53
C PRO A 177 3.88 10.04 17.18
N ALA A 178 3.18 10.89 17.94
CA ALA A 178 1.77 11.27 17.79
C ALA A 178 1.44 12.02 16.48
N ILE A 179 2.24 11.86 15.43
CA ILE A 179 2.11 12.54 14.13
C ILE A 179 1.04 11.85 13.26
N PHE A 180 0.66 10.61 13.57
CA PHE A 180 -0.23 9.81 12.71
C PHE A 180 -1.72 9.87 13.04
N ASP A 181 -2.12 10.50 14.15
CA ASP A 181 -3.55 10.61 14.55
C ASP A 181 -4.33 11.68 13.77
N GLN A 182 -3.66 12.56 13.01
CA GLN A 182 -4.33 13.67 12.31
C GLN A 182 -4.78 13.37 10.87
N GLN A 183 -4.45 12.21 10.29
CA GLN A 183 -4.85 11.88 8.90
C GLN A 183 -5.95 10.81 8.79
N VAL A 184 -6.45 10.26 9.91
CA VAL A 184 -7.50 9.22 9.90
C VAL A 184 -8.91 9.82 10.05
N ASN A 185 -9.04 11.07 10.52
CA ASN A 185 -10.34 11.68 10.80
C ASN A 185 -11.08 12.26 9.58
N ASP A 186 -10.51 12.18 8.37
CA ASP A 186 -11.13 12.71 7.14
C ASP A 186 -11.63 11.61 6.16
N ALA A 187 -11.74 10.35 6.60
CA ALA A 187 -12.42 9.32 5.81
C ALA A 187 -13.93 9.37 6.08
N PRO A 188 -14.79 9.64 5.08
CA PRO A 188 -16.22 9.43 5.24
C PRO A 188 -16.50 7.91 5.24
N GLU A 189 -17.48 7.51 6.06
CA GLU A 189 -18.05 6.16 6.14
C GLU A 189 -18.38 5.54 4.77
#